data_AF-A0A1M6PGK6-F1
#
_entry.id   AF-A0A1M6PGK6-F1
#
_cell.length_a   1.000
_cell.length_b   1.000
_cell.length_c   1.000
_cell.angle_alpha   90.00
_cell.angle_beta   90.00
_cell.angle_gamma   90.00
#
_symmetry.space_group_name_H-M   'P 1'
#
loop_
_entity.id
_entity.type
_entity.pdbx_description
1 polymer ?
#
loop_
_entity_poly.entity_id
_entity_poly.type
_entity_poly.pdbx_seq_one_letter_code
_entity_poly.pdbx_strand_id
1 'polypeptide(L)'
;MVLSQAPDAGAVAYNKNSGEVVWKTPNLGNESYTSPAVVKIDGEDHLVMVISSTNPIGRRDLPQTMGKVVGIEPLTGEILWEYDKWNCHISVAPAVDAGNNKVLVVGGYELGATMLQVEKQADGSYQTKELFVTEEFGDQTKPPLLTDDYFYAQYGTNNRRDGLTCMSMDGEIMWKTKRDPDFNKGSMIYADGLILATDGAKKLYLIEPSPEEFKPIASTELLGEPKQGADGIAARVGGSTQNWAPIALSQGKLLIRDQNRMMCLNVAE
;
A
#
# COMPACT_ATOMS: atom_id res chain seq x y z
N MET A 1 9.90 -15.20 1.66
CA MET A 1 10.06 -14.75 0.26
C MET A 1 10.39 -13.28 0.25
N VAL A 2 11.27 -12.86 -0.66
CA VAL A 2 11.81 -11.49 -0.71
C VAL A 2 11.89 -11.02 -2.17
N LEU A 3 11.68 -9.72 -2.40
CA LEU A 3 12.09 -9.07 -3.66
C LEU A 3 13.59 -8.85 -3.63
N SER A 4 14.33 -9.65 -4.38
CA SER A 4 15.77 -9.44 -4.51
C SER A 4 16.09 -8.30 -5.47
N GLN A 5 15.29 -8.14 -6.54
CA GLN A 5 15.52 -7.19 -7.65
C GLN A 5 16.99 -7.14 -8.10
N ALA A 6 17.65 -8.30 -8.00
CA ALA A 6 19.01 -8.49 -8.45
C ALA A 6 18.98 -8.65 -9.98
N PRO A 7 20.11 -8.41 -10.67
CA PRO A 7 20.18 -8.56 -12.12
C PRO A 7 19.60 -9.89 -12.63
N ASP A 8 19.75 -10.96 -11.85
CA ASP A 8 19.37 -12.33 -12.20
C ASP A 8 18.11 -12.85 -11.47
N ALA A 9 17.42 -12.04 -10.66
CA ALA A 9 16.25 -12.47 -9.89
C ALA A 9 15.33 -11.33 -9.45
N GLY A 10 14.04 -11.43 -9.77
CA GLY A 10 13.01 -10.52 -9.28
C GLY A 10 12.50 -10.90 -7.88
N ALA A 11 11.84 -12.05 -7.76
CA ALA A 11 11.36 -12.63 -6.51
C ALA A 11 12.07 -13.95 -6.19
N VAL A 12 12.31 -14.19 -4.90
CA VAL A 12 12.98 -15.41 -4.42
C VAL A 12 12.24 -16.01 -3.23
N ALA A 13 11.91 -17.29 -3.33
CA ALA A 13 11.42 -18.08 -2.22
C ALA A 13 12.55 -18.88 -1.57
N TYR A 14 12.52 -18.91 -0.24
CA TYR A 14 13.49 -19.63 0.58
C TYR A 14 12.76 -20.62 1.47
N ASN A 15 13.38 -21.76 1.73
CA ASN A 15 12.95 -22.66 2.78
C ASN A 15 13.07 -21.94 4.13
N LYS A 16 11.98 -21.89 4.90
CA LYS A 16 11.91 -21.16 6.18
C LYS A 16 12.94 -21.67 7.22
N ASN A 17 13.31 -22.95 7.16
CA ASN A 17 14.18 -23.59 8.15
C ASN A 17 15.65 -23.60 7.72
N SER A 18 15.93 -23.93 6.45
CA SER A 18 17.32 -24.03 5.96
C SER A 18 17.85 -22.73 5.35
N GLY A 19 16.98 -21.82 4.92
CA GLY A 19 17.36 -20.63 4.17
C GLY A 19 17.80 -20.92 2.73
N GLU A 20 17.67 -22.16 2.26
CA GLU A 20 17.97 -22.54 0.87
C GLU A 20 16.94 -21.98 -0.10
N VAL A 21 17.38 -21.61 -1.31
CA VAL A 21 16.48 -21.15 -2.38
C VAL A 21 15.62 -22.32 -2.85
N VAL A 22 14.30 -22.13 -2.85
CA VAL A 22 13.34 -23.09 -3.40
C VAL A 22 13.09 -22.79 -4.88
N TRP A 23 12.83 -21.53 -5.20
CA TRP A 23 12.67 -21.03 -6.56
C TRP A 23 13.03 -19.55 -6.64
N LYS A 24 13.29 -19.09 -7.86
CA LYS A 24 13.45 -17.67 -8.18
C LYS A 24 12.80 -17.36 -9.54
N THR A 25 12.24 -16.17 -9.68
CA THR A 25 11.79 -15.68 -10.98
C THR A 25 12.96 -15.10 -11.78
N PRO A 26 12.81 -14.90 -13.10
CA PRO A 26 13.61 -13.92 -13.83
C PRO A 26 13.52 -12.53 -13.20
N ASN A 27 14.38 -11.62 -13.65
CA ASN A 27 14.26 -10.21 -13.30
C ASN A 27 12.90 -9.66 -13.76
N LEU A 28 12.19 -8.98 -12.85
CA LEU A 28 10.84 -8.47 -13.09
C LEU A 28 10.82 -6.97 -13.48
N GLY A 29 11.97 -6.28 -13.49
CA GLY A 29 12.07 -4.88 -13.88
C GLY A 29 12.90 -4.04 -12.90
N ASN A 30 12.49 -2.78 -12.72
CA ASN A 30 13.21 -1.82 -11.88
C ASN A 30 13.07 -2.10 -10.38
N GLU A 31 13.82 -1.33 -9.59
CA GLU A 31 13.71 -1.34 -8.14
C GLU A 31 12.30 -0.95 -7.63
N SER A 32 11.82 -1.66 -6.61
CA SER A 32 10.52 -1.45 -5.96
C SER A 32 10.63 -1.74 -4.47
N TYR A 33 9.93 -0.95 -3.66
CA TYR A 33 9.92 -1.05 -2.20
C TYR A 33 8.67 -1.76 -1.66
N THR A 34 7.83 -2.24 -2.57
CA THR A 34 6.61 -2.96 -2.25
C THR A 34 6.92 -4.33 -1.63
N SER A 35 6.15 -4.75 -0.63
CA SER A 35 6.18 -6.14 -0.16
C SER A 35 5.26 -7.04 -1.02
N PRO A 36 5.58 -8.34 -1.19
CA PRO A 36 4.64 -9.29 -1.80
C PRO A 36 3.28 -9.29 -1.08
N ALA A 37 2.19 -9.41 -1.85
CA ALA A 37 0.85 -9.68 -1.33
C ALA A 37 0.32 -11.00 -1.90
N VAL A 38 -0.51 -11.72 -1.14
CA VAL A 38 -1.26 -12.86 -1.67
C VAL A 38 -2.66 -12.39 -2.00
N VAL A 39 -3.14 -12.71 -3.18
CA VAL A 39 -4.52 -12.44 -3.62
C VAL A 39 -5.16 -13.72 -4.14
N LYS A 40 -6.48 -13.83 -4.03
CA LYS A 40 -7.24 -14.98 -4.54
C LYS A 40 -7.76 -14.72 -5.94
N ILE A 41 -7.27 -15.51 -6.90
CA ILE A 41 -7.74 -15.51 -8.28
C ILE A 41 -8.28 -16.92 -8.59
N ASP A 42 -9.55 -17.02 -8.98
CA ASP A 42 -10.23 -18.28 -9.27
C ASP A 42 -10.16 -19.29 -8.10
N GLY A 43 -10.16 -18.78 -6.86
CA GLY A 43 -10.04 -19.58 -5.63
C GLY A 43 -8.60 -19.96 -5.25
N GLU A 44 -7.62 -19.75 -6.13
CA GLU A 44 -6.23 -20.08 -5.92
C GLU A 44 -5.41 -18.89 -5.41
N ASP A 45 -4.37 -19.16 -4.63
CA ASP A 45 -3.46 -18.13 -4.13
C ASP A 45 -2.49 -17.71 -5.23
N HIS A 46 -2.49 -16.42 -5.57
CA HIS A 46 -1.52 -15.80 -6.45
C HIS A 46 -0.68 -14.82 -5.64
N LEU A 47 0.63 -14.91 -5.80
CA LEU A 47 1.54 -13.91 -5.25
C LEU A 47 1.61 -12.70 -6.19
N VAL A 48 1.28 -11.52 -5.70
CA VAL A 48 1.33 -10.28 -6.46
C VAL A 48 2.53 -9.43 -6.09
N MET A 49 3.28 -9.03 -7.11
CA MET A 49 4.43 -8.14 -7.03
C MET A 49 4.16 -6.88 -7.83
N VAL A 50 4.41 -5.71 -7.22
CA VAL A 50 4.31 -4.41 -7.89
C VAL A 50 5.73 -3.89 -8.12
N ILE A 51 6.07 -3.67 -9.39
CA ILE A 51 7.40 -3.29 -9.85
C ILE A 51 7.34 -1.86 -10.39
N SER A 52 8.22 -0.98 -9.91
CA SER A 52 8.20 0.44 -10.28
C SER A 52 8.54 0.68 -11.75
N SER A 53 8.06 1.79 -12.30
CA SER A 53 8.64 2.40 -13.50
C SER A 53 10.02 3.00 -13.21
N THR A 54 10.78 3.38 -14.25
CA THR A 54 12.07 4.04 -14.05
C THR A 54 11.89 5.29 -13.19
N ASN A 55 12.77 5.53 -12.22
CA ASN A 55 12.76 6.74 -11.41
C ASN A 55 13.31 7.95 -12.19
N PRO A 56 12.48 8.88 -12.70
CA PRO A 56 12.97 9.99 -13.51
C PRO A 56 13.76 11.01 -12.68
N ILE A 57 13.65 10.98 -11.35
CA ILE A 57 14.34 11.92 -10.45
C ILE A 57 15.74 11.40 -10.14
N GLY A 58 15.86 10.13 -9.73
CA GLY A 58 17.11 9.48 -9.32
C GLY A 58 17.87 8.80 -10.45
N ARG A 59 17.24 8.56 -11.61
CA ARG A 59 17.80 7.82 -12.76
C ARG A 59 17.57 8.59 -14.08
N ARG A 60 17.87 9.89 -14.08
CA ARG A 60 17.62 10.80 -15.22
C ARG A 60 18.24 10.34 -16.55
N ASP A 61 19.39 9.69 -16.47
CA ASP A 61 20.16 9.27 -17.65
C ASP A 61 19.74 7.88 -18.18
N LEU A 62 18.83 7.19 -17.50
CA LEU A 62 18.34 5.88 -17.94
C LEU A 62 17.11 6.00 -18.85
N PRO A 63 16.90 5.03 -19.77
CA PRO A 63 15.64 4.90 -20.49
C PRO A 63 14.46 4.83 -19.53
N GLN A 64 13.41 5.60 -19.82
CA GLN A 64 12.19 5.58 -19.03
C GLN A 64 11.36 4.36 -19.44
N THR A 65 11.22 3.40 -18.53
CA THR A 65 10.47 2.17 -18.75
C THR A 65 9.25 2.14 -17.85
N MET A 66 8.18 1.51 -18.33
CA MET A 66 7.02 1.22 -17.51
C MET A 66 7.36 0.16 -16.46
N GLY A 67 6.73 0.29 -15.31
CA GLY A 67 6.69 -0.76 -14.31
C GLY A 67 5.66 -1.82 -14.69
N LYS A 68 5.42 -2.76 -13.77
CA LYS A 68 4.44 -3.81 -13.98
C LYS A 68 3.87 -4.35 -12.67
N VAL A 69 2.70 -4.97 -12.75
CA VAL A 69 2.12 -5.79 -11.68
C VAL A 69 2.13 -7.23 -12.17
N VAL A 70 2.70 -8.14 -11.38
CA VAL A 70 2.93 -9.53 -11.79
C VAL A 70 2.28 -10.47 -10.79
N GLY A 71 1.50 -11.42 -11.28
CA GLY A 71 0.99 -12.55 -10.52
C GLY A 71 1.88 -13.77 -10.71
N ILE A 72 2.25 -14.41 -9.60
CA ILE A 72 3.20 -15.52 -9.55
C ILE A 72 2.56 -16.68 -8.80
N GLU A 73 2.76 -17.90 -9.28
CA GLU A 73 2.37 -19.11 -8.56
C GLU A 73 3.29 -19.28 -7.32
N PRO A 74 2.75 -19.33 -6.09
CA PRO A 74 3.55 -19.25 -4.87
C PRO A 74 4.53 -20.41 -4.63
N LEU A 75 4.26 -21.60 -5.16
CA LEU A 75 5.06 -22.81 -4.89
C LEU A 75 6.19 -23.05 -5.89
N THR A 76 6.10 -22.49 -7.09
CA THR A 76 6.99 -22.75 -8.22
C THR A 76 7.70 -21.50 -8.73
N GLY A 77 7.13 -20.31 -8.48
CA GLY A 77 7.63 -19.06 -9.03
C GLY A 77 7.26 -18.83 -10.50
N GLU A 78 6.35 -19.62 -11.06
CA GLU A 78 5.84 -19.41 -12.42
C GLU A 78 5.07 -18.08 -12.50
N ILE A 79 5.34 -17.28 -13.55
CA ILE A 79 4.60 -16.06 -13.81
C ILE A 79 3.27 -16.44 -14.46
N LEU A 80 2.17 -16.15 -13.77
CA LEU A 80 0.81 -16.51 -14.20
C LEU A 80 0.18 -15.42 -15.06
N TRP A 81 0.43 -14.14 -14.72
CA TRP A 81 -0.10 -12.99 -15.44
C TRP A 81 0.74 -11.74 -15.20
N GLU A 82 0.64 -10.79 -16.11
CA GLU A 82 1.34 -9.50 -16.05
C GLU A 82 0.43 -8.36 -16.53
N TYR A 83 0.49 -7.23 -15.84
CA TYR A 83 -0.03 -5.94 -16.27
C TYR A 83 1.12 -4.95 -16.40
N ASP A 84 1.39 -4.44 -17.60
CA ASP A 84 2.60 -3.70 -17.96
C ASP A 84 2.41 -2.19 -18.13
N LYS A 85 1.23 -1.67 -17.76
CA LYS A 85 0.89 -0.24 -17.86
C LYS A 85 1.03 0.50 -16.52
N TRP A 86 1.90 0.03 -15.64
CA TRP A 86 2.11 0.64 -14.32
C TRP A 86 3.16 1.75 -14.36
N ASN A 87 2.75 3.01 -14.18
CA ASN A 87 3.66 4.17 -14.21
C ASN A 87 3.86 4.84 -12.84
N CYS A 88 4.22 4.06 -11.82
CA CYS A 88 4.62 4.60 -10.51
C CYS A 88 6.10 4.32 -10.28
N HIS A 89 6.88 5.40 -10.17
CA HIS A 89 8.34 5.31 -10.15
C HIS A 89 8.94 4.97 -8.78
N ILE A 90 8.12 5.00 -7.73
CA ILE A 90 8.44 4.47 -6.41
C ILE A 90 7.18 3.73 -5.94
N SER A 91 7.15 2.41 -6.12
CA SER A 91 6.08 1.57 -5.61
C SER A 91 6.40 1.14 -4.18
N VAL A 92 5.45 1.31 -3.25
CA VAL A 92 5.61 1.05 -1.81
C VAL A 92 4.47 0.19 -1.27
N ALA A 93 3.23 0.52 -1.62
CA ALA A 93 2.07 -0.23 -1.19
C ALA A 93 2.04 -1.63 -1.86
N PRO A 94 1.83 -2.71 -1.09
CA PRO A 94 1.41 -4.01 -1.63
C PRO A 94 0.06 -3.91 -2.34
N ALA A 95 -0.19 -4.87 -3.24
CA ALA A 95 -1.50 -5.03 -3.83
C ALA A 95 -2.55 -5.44 -2.79
N VAL A 96 -3.80 -5.08 -3.02
CA VAL A 96 -4.95 -5.48 -2.22
C VAL A 96 -5.77 -6.50 -3.00
N ASP A 97 -6.06 -7.63 -2.36
CA ASP A 97 -7.09 -8.54 -2.83
C ASP A 97 -8.46 -7.86 -2.66
N ALA A 98 -9.06 -7.47 -3.78
CA ALA A 98 -10.35 -6.80 -3.82
C ALA A 98 -11.51 -7.78 -4.04
N GLY A 99 -11.24 -9.09 -3.97
CA GLY A 99 -12.21 -10.15 -4.18
C GLY A 99 -12.69 -10.27 -5.62
N ASN A 100 -13.39 -11.36 -5.94
CA ASN A 100 -13.93 -11.61 -7.28
C ASN A 100 -12.87 -11.48 -8.40
N ASN A 101 -11.67 -12.01 -8.12
CA ASN A 101 -10.48 -11.93 -8.96
C ASN A 101 -10.04 -10.50 -9.30
N LYS A 102 -10.38 -9.51 -8.46
CA LYS A 102 -9.93 -8.14 -8.58
C LYS A 102 -8.73 -7.87 -7.69
N VAL A 103 -7.82 -7.06 -8.22
CA VAL A 103 -6.60 -6.64 -7.54
C VAL A 103 -6.51 -5.12 -7.63
N LEU A 104 -6.55 -4.44 -6.48
CA LEU A 104 -6.30 -3.01 -6.42
C LEU A 104 -4.82 -2.76 -6.14
N VAL A 105 -4.19 -1.89 -6.92
CA VAL A 105 -2.83 -1.42 -6.69
C VAL A 105 -2.83 0.09 -6.61
N VAL A 106 -2.09 0.65 -5.65
CA VAL A 106 -1.96 2.10 -5.48
C VAL A 106 -0.51 2.56 -5.56
N GLY A 107 -0.30 3.73 -6.15
CA GLY A 107 0.98 4.35 -6.41
C GLY A 107 0.94 5.82 -6.02
N GLY A 108 1.28 6.11 -4.75
CA GLY A 108 1.25 7.47 -4.21
C GLY A 108 2.35 8.41 -4.71
N TYR A 109 3.13 8.00 -5.70
CA TYR A 109 4.06 8.86 -6.44
C TYR A 109 3.45 9.28 -7.79
N GLU A 110 2.27 9.89 -7.66
CA GLU A 110 1.46 10.56 -8.69
C GLU A 110 0.66 9.66 -9.65
N LEU A 111 0.67 8.32 -9.50
CA LEU A 111 -0.18 7.45 -10.34
C LEU A 111 -1.62 7.31 -9.81
N GLY A 112 -1.78 7.30 -8.48
CA GLY A 112 -3.07 7.06 -7.84
C GLY A 112 -3.39 5.58 -7.69
N ALA A 113 -4.49 5.11 -8.27
CA ALA A 113 -5.00 3.74 -8.09
C ALA A 113 -5.35 3.08 -9.43
N THR A 114 -5.14 1.77 -9.51
CA THR A 114 -5.52 0.93 -10.65
C THR A 114 -6.23 -0.32 -10.13
N MET A 115 -7.43 -0.57 -10.64
CA MET A 115 -8.16 -1.81 -10.40
C MET A 115 -7.99 -2.74 -11.58
N LEU A 116 -7.45 -3.93 -11.32
CA LEU A 116 -7.28 -4.99 -12.30
C LEU A 116 -8.30 -6.09 -12.04
N GLN A 117 -8.87 -6.65 -13.11
CA GLN A 117 -9.57 -7.93 -13.10
C GLN A 117 -8.63 -8.98 -13.70
N VAL A 118 -8.42 -10.08 -13.02
CA VAL A 118 -7.67 -11.22 -13.54
C VAL A 118 -8.65 -12.32 -13.91
N GLU A 119 -8.62 -12.76 -15.16
CA GLU A 119 -9.55 -13.76 -15.69
C GLU A 119 -8.79 -14.98 -16.16
N LYS A 120 -9.17 -16.14 -15.62
CA LYS A 120 -8.70 -17.42 -16.11
C LYS A 120 -9.41 -17.76 -17.41
N GLN A 121 -8.63 -18.07 -18.42
CA GLN A 121 -9.08 -18.42 -19.74
C GLN A 121 -9.41 -19.92 -19.82
N ALA A 122 -10.12 -20.32 -20.87
CA ALA A 122 -10.50 -21.72 -21.07
C ALA A 122 -9.30 -22.68 -21.25
N ASP A 123 -8.15 -22.15 -21.68
CA ASP A 123 -6.89 -22.90 -21.82
C ASP A 123 -6.07 -22.97 -20.52
N GLY A 124 -6.57 -22.38 -19.42
CA GLY A 124 -5.92 -22.33 -18.12
C GLY A 124 -4.96 -21.16 -17.93
N SER A 125 -4.69 -20.35 -18.95
CA SER A 125 -3.90 -19.12 -18.82
C SER A 125 -4.68 -18.01 -18.09
N TYR A 126 -3.98 -16.98 -17.61
CA TYR A 126 -4.61 -15.82 -16.99
C TYR A 126 -4.39 -14.56 -17.84
N GLN A 127 -5.41 -13.70 -17.92
CA GLN A 127 -5.33 -12.39 -18.55
C GLN A 127 -5.73 -11.29 -17.57
N THR A 128 -5.07 -10.14 -17.68
CA THR A 128 -5.40 -8.95 -16.90
C THR A 128 -6.24 -7.99 -17.74
N LYS A 129 -7.33 -7.48 -17.15
CA LYS A 129 -8.12 -6.38 -17.68
C LYS A 129 -8.08 -5.21 -16.70
N GLU A 130 -7.66 -4.05 -17.17
CA GLU A 130 -7.80 -2.79 -16.44
C GLU A 130 -9.28 -2.42 -16.37
N LEU A 131 -9.83 -2.30 -15.15
CA LEU A 131 -11.19 -1.84 -14.94
C LEU A 131 -11.25 -0.32 -14.86
N PHE A 132 -10.33 0.28 -14.09
CA PHE A 132 -10.12 1.72 -14.05
C PHE A 132 -8.71 2.08 -13.60
N VAL A 133 -8.31 3.30 -13.95
CA VAL A 133 -7.19 4.03 -13.35
C VAL A 133 -7.71 5.38 -12.90
N THR A 134 -7.36 5.81 -11.69
CA THR A 134 -7.76 7.11 -11.16
C THR A 134 -6.62 7.74 -10.36
N GLU A 135 -6.35 9.01 -10.60
CA GLU A 135 -5.42 9.77 -9.76
C GLU A 135 -6.08 10.29 -8.49
N GLU A 136 -7.41 10.17 -8.36
CA GLU A 136 -8.20 10.76 -7.26
C GLU A 136 -8.16 9.94 -5.96
N PHE A 137 -7.52 8.78 -5.99
CA PHE A 137 -7.33 7.88 -4.85
C PHE A 137 -5.94 7.26 -4.89
N GLY A 138 -5.36 6.98 -3.73
CA GLY A 138 -4.07 6.29 -3.64
C GLY A 138 -3.54 6.26 -2.21
N ASP A 139 -2.36 5.69 -2.03
CA ASP A 139 -1.63 5.72 -0.76
C ASP A 139 -0.12 5.69 -1.06
N GLN A 140 0.68 6.23 -0.15
CA GLN A 140 2.13 6.35 -0.32
C GLN A 140 2.93 5.31 0.46
N THR A 141 2.40 4.77 1.55
CA THR A 141 3.22 4.03 2.54
C THR A 141 2.69 2.64 2.84
N LYS A 142 1.40 2.40 2.59
CA LYS A 142 0.69 1.17 2.94
C LYS A 142 -0.44 0.91 1.94
N PRO A 143 -1.02 -0.29 1.88
CA PRO A 143 -2.21 -0.49 1.07
C PRO A 143 -3.42 0.23 1.71
N PRO A 144 -4.44 0.58 0.90
CA PRO A 144 -5.75 0.99 1.40
C PRO A 144 -6.38 -0.11 2.26
N LEU A 145 -7.19 0.27 3.24
CA LEU A 145 -8.05 -0.67 3.95
C LEU A 145 -9.29 -0.94 3.09
N LEU A 146 -9.67 -2.20 2.92
CA LEU A 146 -10.93 -2.61 2.30
C LEU A 146 -11.86 -3.13 3.40
N THR A 147 -13.02 -2.49 3.56
CA THR A 147 -14.11 -2.98 4.44
C THR A 147 -15.45 -2.61 3.82
N ASP A 148 -16.41 -3.54 3.87
CA ASP A 148 -17.78 -3.37 3.37
C ASP A 148 -17.85 -2.82 1.93
N ASP A 149 -16.99 -3.34 1.04
CA ASP A 149 -16.87 -2.92 -0.38
C ASP A 149 -16.43 -1.45 -0.60
N TYR A 150 -15.80 -0.83 0.39
CA TYR A 150 -15.18 0.49 0.26
C TYR A 150 -13.70 0.48 0.67
N PHE A 151 -12.91 1.25 -0.08
CA PHE A 151 -11.51 1.48 0.19
C PHE A 151 -11.29 2.77 0.97
N TYR A 152 -10.45 2.70 2.00
CA TYR A 152 -10.04 3.85 2.82
C TYR A 152 -8.53 4.02 2.75
N ALA A 153 -8.08 5.19 2.29
CA ALA A 153 -6.66 5.49 2.14
C ALA A 153 -6.31 6.89 2.63
N GLN A 154 -5.08 7.06 3.09
CA GLN A 154 -4.54 8.38 3.42
C GLN A 154 -3.74 8.88 2.23
N TYR A 155 -4.33 9.81 1.48
CA TYR A 155 -3.82 10.20 0.18
C TYR A 155 -3.30 11.64 0.17
N GLY A 156 -2.03 11.77 0.57
CA GLY A 156 -1.22 12.95 0.29
C GLY A 156 -0.15 12.59 -0.74
N THR A 157 0.11 13.47 -1.71
CA THR A 157 1.30 13.40 -2.57
C THR A 157 2.13 14.67 -2.44
N ASN A 158 3.16 14.87 -3.27
CA ASN A 158 3.81 16.20 -3.29
C ASN A 158 2.84 17.26 -3.80
N ASN A 159 1.92 16.88 -4.69
CA ASN A 159 0.97 17.77 -5.35
C ASN A 159 -0.47 17.67 -4.80
N ARG A 160 -0.79 16.63 -4.03
CA ARG A 160 -2.14 16.37 -3.51
C ARG A 160 -2.20 16.40 -1.97
N ARG A 161 -3.38 16.75 -1.44
CA ARG A 161 -3.71 16.82 0.00
C ARG A 161 -5.17 16.41 0.19
N ASP A 162 -5.45 15.15 -0.15
CA ASP A 162 -6.83 14.63 -0.17
C ASP A 162 -7.25 14.08 1.19
N GLY A 163 -6.28 13.87 2.09
CA GLY A 163 -6.50 13.38 3.44
C GLY A 163 -6.99 11.95 3.45
N LEU A 164 -7.86 11.62 4.41
CA LEU A 164 -8.54 10.34 4.40
C LEU A 164 -9.59 10.37 3.30
N THR A 165 -9.50 9.41 2.40
CA THR A 165 -10.38 9.29 1.24
C THR A 165 -11.11 7.96 1.31
N CYS A 166 -12.40 7.99 0.99
CA CYS A 166 -13.22 6.80 0.77
C CYS A 166 -13.51 6.65 -0.73
N MET A 167 -13.35 5.44 -1.27
CA MET A 167 -13.61 5.11 -2.67
C MET A 167 -14.39 3.79 -2.78
N SER A 168 -15.35 3.72 -3.69
CA SER A 168 -16.11 2.49 -3.99
C SER A 168 -15.27 1.46 -4.78
N MET A 169 -15.80 0.24 -4.90
CA MET A 169 -15.24 -0.82 -5.75
C MET A 169 -15.12 -0.44 -7.23
N ASP A 170 -15.92 0.51 -7.71
CA ASP A 170 -15.94 0.98 -9.10
C ASP A 170 -15.07 2.23 -9.33
N GLY A 171 -14.37 2.70 -8.30
CA GLY A 171 -13.48 3.86 -8.39
C GLY A 171 -14.16 5.21 -8.15
N GLU A 172 -15.41 5.22 -7.68
CA GLU A 172 -16.10 6.45 -7.30
C GLU A 172 -15.57 6.97 -5.97
N ILE A 173 -15.14 8.23 -5.92
CA ILE A 173 -14.74 8.88 -4.67
C ILE A 173 -16.00 9.29 -3.92
N MET A 174 -16.19 8.74 -2.72
CA MET A 174 -17.34 9.06 -1.89
C MET A 174 -17.12 10.36 -1.12
N TRP A 175 -15.94 10.51 -0.50
CA TRP A 175 -15.56 11.72 0.23
C TRP A 175 -14.05 11.80 0.45
N LYS A 176 -13.59 13.02 0.81
CA LYS A 176 -12.20 13.38 1.13
C LYS A 176 -12.18 14.33 2.32
N THR A 177 -11.40 14.07 3.36
CA THR A 177 -11.23 15.02 4.48
C THR A 177 -10.36 16.22 4.11
N LYS A 178 -9.57 16.10 3.03
CA LYS A 178 -8.64 17.14 2.56
C LYS A 178 -7.66 17.52 3.67
N ARG A 179 -7.75 18.75 4.18
CA ARG A 179 -6.85 19.31 5.20
C ARG A 179 -7.45 19.30 6.61
N ASP A 180 -8.70 18.89 6.75
CA ASP A 180 -9.40 18.91 8.03
C ASP A 180 -10.22 17.62 8.22
N PRO A 181 -9.61 16.57 8.80
CA PRO A 181 -8.16 16.41 9.10
C PRO A 181 -7.29 16.08 7.86
N ASP A 182 -5.98 16.35 7.93
CA ASP A 182 -5.04 16.27 6.79
C ASP A 182 -4.56 14.86 6.39
N PHE A 183 -4.55 13.89 7.33
CA PHE A 183 -4.21 12.47 7.08
C PHE A 183 -3.12 12.24 6.01
N ASN A 184 -1.85 12.46 6.37
CA ASN A 184 -0.75 12.48 5.40
C ASN A 184 0.33 11.44 5.74
N LYS A 185 0.31 10.29 5.05
CA LYS A 185 1.26 9.16 5.26
C LYS A 185 1.16 8.50 6.64
N GLY A 186 0.05 8.70 7.37
CA GLY A 186 -0.19 7.96 8.60
C GLY A 186 -0.51 6.48 8.34
N SER A 187 -0.65 5.73 9.42
CA SER A 187 -0.97 4.31 9.39
C SER A 187 -2.41 4.06 9.80
N MET A 188 -2.99 2.94 9.34
CA MET A 188 -4.36 2.55 9.68
C MET A 188 -4.47 1.04 9.82
N ILE A 189 -5.31 0.58 10.75
CA ILE A 189 -5.77 -0.81 10.86
C ILE A 189 -7.27 -0.83 11.09
N TYR A 190 -7.92 -1.92 10.67
CA TYR A 190 -9.31 -2.21 10.94
C TYR A 190 -9.41 -3.25 12.06
N ALA A 191 -10.22 -2.98 13.08
CA ALA A 191 -10.46 -3.89 14.20
C ALA A 191 -11.86 -3.65 14.79
N ASP A 192 -12.59 -4.73 15.03
CA ASP A 192 -13.91 -4.72 15.69
C ASP A 192 -14.90 -3.69 15.11
N GLY A 193 -14.96 -3.58 13.78
CA GLY A 193 -15.89 -2.66 13.11
C GLY A 193 -15.36 -1.23 12.95
N LEU A 194 -14.17 -0.92 13.47
CA LEU A 194 -13.63 0.43 13.54
C LEU A 194 -12.25 0.54 12.89
N ILE A 195 -11.91 1.74 12.42
CA ILE A 195 -10.58 2.09 11.92
C ILE A 195 -9.83 2.85 13.01
N LEU A 196 -8.66 2.32 13.40
CA LEU A 196 -7.66 3.06 14.16
C LEU A 196 -6.67 3.67 13.18
N ALA A 197 -6.51 5.00 13.20
CA ALA A 197 -5.69 5.72 12.22
C ALA A 197 -4.79 6.78 12.86
N THR A 198 -3.50 6.74 12.58
CA THR A 198 -2.62 7.89 12.83
C THR A 198 -2.73 8.86 11.66
N ASP A 199 -2.66 10.17 11.89
CA ASP A 199 -2.91 11.17 10.85
C ASP A 199 -1.68 11.59 10.04
N GLY A 200 -0.54 10.91 10.21
CA GLY A 200 0.70 11.38 9.60
C GLY A 200 1.41 12.50 10.38
N ALA A 201 0.75 13.06 11.39
CA ALA A 201 1.20 14.17 12.19
C ALA A 201 1.19 13.80 13.67
N LYS A 202 0.15 14.16 14.43
CA LYS A 202 0.14 14.07 15.90
C LYS A 202 -1.01 13.30 16.51
N LYS A 203 -2.07 13.03 15.75
CA LYS A 203 -3.30 12.45 16.28
C LYS A 203 -3.42 10.97 15.95
N LEU A 204 -4.00 10.25 16.91
CA LEU A 204 -4.63 8.95 16.70
C LEU A 204 -6.14 9.17 16.68
N TYR A 205 -6.80 8.62 15.67
CA TYR A 205 -8.25 8.63 15.50
C TYR A 205 -8.82 7.22 15.66
N LEU A 206 -10.01 7.16 16.24
CA LEU A 206 -10.93 6.04 16.15
C LEU A 206 -12.08 6.47 15.24
N ILE A 207 -12.32 5.73 14.16
CA ILE A 207 -13.19 6.14 13.06
C ILE A 207 -14.18 5.01 12.79
N GLU A 208 -15.45 5.35 12.65
CA GLU A 208 -16.45 4.45 12.09
C GLU A 208 -16.34 4.48 10.55
N PRO A 209 -16.08 3.36 9.88
CA PRO A 209 -16.06 3.32 8.42
C PRO A 209 -17.46 3.61 7.88
N SER A 210 -17.56 4.54 6.93
CA SER A 210 -18.83 4.92 6.31
C SER A 210 -18.58 5.49 4.92
N PRO A 211 -19.31 5.03 3.89
CA PRO A 211 -19.21 5.61 2.56
C PRO A 211 -19.89 6.98 2.45
N GLU A 212 -20.75 7.35 3.40
CA GLU A 212 -21.50 8.61 3.32
C GLU A 212 -20.67 9.84 3.71
N GLU A 213 -19.78 9.68 4.70
CA GLU A 213 -18.97 10.76 5.26
C GLU A 213 -17.88 10.21 6.18
N PHE A 214 -16.91 11.06 6.52
CA PHE A 214 -15.94 10.79 7.57
C PHE A 214 -16.58 10.87 8.96
N LYS A 215 -16.59 9.74 9.70
CA LYS A 215 -17.21 9.63 11.04
C LYS A 215 -16.17 9.37 12.15
N PRO A 216 -15.46 10.40 12.66
CA PRO A 216 -14.56 10.22 13.80
C PRO A 216 -15.36 10.02 15.11
N ILE A 217 -15.12 8.92 15.81
CA ILE A 217 -15.71 8.65 17.12
C ILE A 217 -14.92 9.36 18.21
N ALA A 218 -13.58 9.25 18.15
CA ALA A 218 -12.68 9.85 19.12
C ALA A 218 -11.34 10.19 18.47
N SER A 219 -10.62 11.14 19.07
CA SER A 219 -9.24 11.43 18.70
C SER A 219 -8.42 11.88 19.90
N THR A 220 -7.12 11.64 19.86
CA THR A 220 -6.18 12.10 20.89
C THR A 220 -4.84 12.49 20.28
N GLU A 221 -4.20 13.54 20.80
CA GLU A 221 -2.85 13.96 20.41
C GLU A 221 -1.83 13.18 21.23
N LEU A 222 -1.11 12.25 20.59
CA LEU A 222 -0.13 11.37 21.24
C LEU A 222 1.27 11.47 20.61
N LEU A 223 1.33 11.85 19.34
CA LEU A 223 2.54 11.84 18.52
C LEU A 223 3.03 13.28 18.31
N GLY A 224 3.48 13.93 19.39
CA GLY A 224 4.03 15.29 19.34
C GLY A 224 5.43 15.37 18.73
N GLU A 225 5.90 16.61 18.50
CA GLU A 225 7.17 16.90 17.81
C GLU A 225 8.37 16.16 18.42
N PRO A 226 9.35 15.75 17.59
CA PRO A 226 10.64 15.27 18.06
C PRO A 226 11.22 16.24 19.07
N LYS A 227 11.67 15.73 20.23
CA LYS A 227 12.41 16.56 21.21
C LYS A 227 13.70 17.14 20.61
N GLN A 228 14.20 16.57 19.51
CA GLN A 228 15.32 17.03 18.70
C GLN A 228 15.16 16.58 17.22
N GLY A 229 15.39 17.52 16.29
CA GLY A 229 16.04 17.27 14.99
C GLY A 229 15.34 16.35 13.99
N ALA A 230 14.36 16.88 13.25
CA ALA A 230 14.23 16.51 11.86
C ALA A 230 14.83 17.66 11.04
N ASP A 231 16.14 17.63 10.80
CA ASP A 231 16.80 18.56 9.88
C ASP A 231 17.00 17.90 8.51
N GLY A 232 16.95 18.71 7.45
CA GLY A 232 17.24 18.26 6.09
C GLY A 232 16.03 17.73 5.30
N ILE A 233 16.31 16.97 4.23
CA ILE A 233 15.31 16.56 3.22
C ILE A 233 14.21 15.67 3.83
N ALA A 234 14.56 14.82 4.80
CA ALA A 234 13.60 13.93 5.46
C ALA A 234 12.48 14.71 6.17
N ALA A 235 12.81 15.78 6.87
CA ALA A 235 11.81 16.63 7.54
C ALA A 235 10.94 17.41 6.55
N ARG A 236 11.56 17.94 5.48
CA ARG A 236 10.86 18.73 4.45
C ARG A 236 9.89 17.89 3.64
N VAL A 237 10.25 16.65 3.32
CA VAL A 237 9.44 15.73 2.52
C VAL A 237 8.49 14.92 3.39
N GLY A 238 8.89 14.65 4.63
CA GLY A 238 8.23 13.71 5.51
C GLY A 238 7.33 14.29 6.61
N GLY A 239 7.44 15.60 6.89
CA GLY A 239 6.83 16.19 8.08
C GLY A 239 7.68 15.98 9.33
N SER A 240 7.33 16.68 10.41
CA SER A 240 8.13 16.71 11.65
C SER A 240 8.02 15.41 12.48
N THR A 241 6.87 14.73 12.49
CA THR A 241 6.68 13.54 13.32
C THR A 241 7.06 12.22 12.63
N GLN A 242 6.84 12.12 11.31
CA GLN A 242 7.15 10.93 10.50
C GLN A 242 6.63 9.60 11.10
N ASN A 243 5.37 9.56 11.51
CA ASN A 243 4.70 8.39 12.11
C ASN A 243 4.12 7.40 11.06
N TRP A 244 4.84 7.17 9.97
CA TRP A 244 4.38 6.33 8.84
C TRP A 244 4.43 4.83 9.12
N ALA A 245 4.98 4.43 10.27
CA ALA A 245 5.14 3.04 10.62
C ALA A 245 3.78 2.34 10.78
N PRO A 246 3.63 1.10 10.29
CA PRO A 246 2.49 0.26 10.61
C PRO A 246 2.20 0.22 12.12
N ILE A 247 0.94 0.38 12.49
CA ILE A 247 0.47 0.15 13.87
C ILE A 247 0.02 -1.30 14.04
N ALA A 248 0.09 -1.83 15.26
CA ALA A 248 -0.28 -3.21 15.56
C ALA A 248 -1.14 -3.28 16.82
N LEU A 249 -2.24 -4.03 16.76
CA LEU A 249 -3.15 -4.25 17.87
C LEU A 249 -3.11 -5.71 18.32
N SER A 250 -3.00 -5.94 19.62
CA SER A 250 -3.14 -7.27 20.22
C SER A 250 -3.66 -7.15 21.64
N GLN A 251 -4.72 -7.90 21.97
CA GLN A 251 -5.28 -7.96 23.33
C GLN A 251 -5.53 -6.57 23.95
N GLY A 252 -6.17 -5.68 23.19
CA GLY A 252 -6.45 -4.30 23.62
C GLY A 252 -5.22 -3.38 23.72
N LYS A 253 -4.02 -3.84 23.33
CA LYS A 253 -2.79 -3.05 23.30
C LYS A 253 -2.44 -2.62 21.89
N LEU A 254 -2.46 -1.31 21.65
CA LEU A 254 -2.03 -0.71 20.38
C LEU A 254 -0.56 -0.27 20.46
N LEU A 255 0.28 -0.89 19.64
CA LEU A 255 1.66 -0.46 19.40
C LEU A 255 1.69 0.58 18.29
N ILE A 256 2.29 1.71 18.60
CA ILE A 256 2.44 2.87 17.71
C ILE A 256 3.87 3.39 17.84
N ARG A 257 4.50 3.80 16.75
CA ARG A 257 5.85 4.36 16.79
C ARG A 257 6.03 5.55 15.86
N ASP A 258 6.90 6.45 16.27
CA ASP A 258 7.53 7.44 15.41
C ASP A 258 9.01 7.07 15.20
N GLN A 259 9.82 7.98 14.67
CA GLN A 259 11.26 7.75 14.47
C GLN A 259 12.06 7.66 15.77
N ASN A 260 11.56 8.23 16.86
CA ASN A 260 12.29 8.42 18.11
C ASN A 260 11.82 7.51 19.24
N ARG A 261 10.58 7.02 19.17
CA ARG A 261 9.96 6.23 20.25
C ARG A 261 8.90 5.26 19.74
N MET A 262 8.67 4.23 20.54
CA MET A 262 7.54 3.30 20.44
C MET A 262 6.70 3.40 21.71
N MET A 263 5.39 3.40 21.56
CA MET A 263 4.42 3.47 22.65
C MET A 263 3.48 2.27 22.58
N CYS A 264 3.00 1.84 23.75
CA CYS A 264 1.96 0.84 23.90
C CYS A 264 0.77 1.50 24.60
N LEU A 265 -0.36 1.57 23.92
CA LEU A 265 -1.57 2.23 24.40
C LEU A 265 -2.61 1.17 24.78
N ASN A 266 -3.29 1.35 25.91
CA ASN A 266 -4.47 0.55 26.22
C ASN A 266 -5.68 1.15 25.50
N VAL A 267 -6.28 0.40 24.57
CA VAL A 267 -7.41 0.84 23.74
C VAL A 267 -8.67 -0.01 23.93
N ALA A 268 -8.57 -1.10 24.70
CA ALA A 268 -9.69 -1.90 25.17
C ALA A 268 -9.41 -2.40 26.60
N GLU A 269 -10.46 -2.86 27.29
CA GLU A 269 -10.34 -3.49 28.63
C GLU A 269 -9.84 -4.93 28.56
#